data_AF-L7WDK3-F1
#
_entry.id   AF-L7WDK3-F1
#
_cell.length_a   1.000
_cell.length_b   1.000
_cell.length_c   1.000
_cell.angle_alpha   90.00
_cell.angle_beta   90.00
_cell.angle_gamma   90.00
#
_symmetry.space_group_name_H-M   'P 1'
#
loop_
_entity.id
_entity.type
_entity.pdbx_description
1 polymer ?
#
loop_
_entity_poly.entity_id
_entity_poly.type
_entity_poly.pdbx_seq_one_letter_code
_entity_poly.pdbx_strand_id
1 'polypeptide(L)'
;MNKRKNPNYKLKIKLLQEVKLKCPFCNYADASKLEHHHIDGNPANTVFKNLISVCPNCHTSIESGEISESLVIKTKNNLSINADYLYKGIYTFDNFRIHKNRVGILKKGMTIKDLYTILPSNQIRKTVAYGEHPGEDMYDSYEIYNSNGEILLAVETSENGNINDLIRLISIKSTKFHTLSDVRLGVSISEIMHNEHLENFQPDLEHIHFKIEWINASCSIDKKQLNDDWWNNEKKRIELRGENLESKIDSITIRW
;
A
#
# COMPACT_ATOMS: atom_id res chain seq x y z
N MET A 1 28.02 -33.17 -10.77
CA MET A 1 27.82 -31.98 -9.93
C MET A 1 26.44 -31.41 -10.21
N ASN A 2 25.55 -31.36 -9.21
CA ASN A 2 24.24 -30.75 -9.38
C ASN A 2 24.41 -29.23 -9.55
N LYS A 3 23.88 -28.67 -10.65
CA LYS A 3 23.98 -27.24 -10.96
C LYS A 3 23.14 -26.45 -9.93
N ARG A 4 23.78 -25.51 -9.21
CA ARG A 4 23.09 -24.60 -8.28
C ARG A 4 21.96 -23.88 -9.01
N LYS A 5 20.76 -23.93 -8.46
CA LYS A 5 19.60 -23.19 -8.94
C LYS A 5 19.34 -22.05 -7.96
N ASN A 6 19.33 -20.83 -8.48
CA ASN A 6 18.95 -19.68 -7.67
C ASN A 6 17.42 -19.60 -7.60
N PRO A 7 16.85 -19.24 -6.45
CA PRO A 7 15.41 -19.00 -6.35
C PRO A 7 15.01 -17.91 -7.33
N ASN A 8 13.95 -18.16 -8.10
CA ASN A 8 13.38 -17.14 -8.96
C ASN A 8 12.83 -15.98 -8.12
N TYR A 9 12.58 -14.84 -8.76
CA TYR A 9 12.13 -13.62 -8.05
C TYR A 9 10.90 -13.86 -7.15
N LYS A 10 9.89 -14.56 -7.67
CA LYS A 10 8.66 -14.90 -6.91
C LYS A 10 8.97 -15.69 -5.65
N LEU A 11 9.89 -16.67 -5.73
CA LEU A 11 10.30 -17.48 -4.59
C LEU A 11 11.12 -16.67 -3.58
N LYS A 12 11.99 -15.75 -4.02
CA LYS A 12 12.73 -14.86 -3.12
C LYS A 12 11.80 -13.99 -2.29
N ILE A 13 10.82 -13.35 -2.93
CA ILE A 13 9.78 -12.55 -2.25
C ILE A 13 9.03 -13.38 -1.22
N LYS A 14 8.58 -14.57 -1.63
CA LYS A 14 7.86 -15.52 -0.78
C LYS A 14 8.63 -15.83 0.50
N LEU A 15 9.95 -16.02 0.38
CA LEU A 15 10.86 -16.27 1.51
C LEU A 15 11.10 -15.03 2.38
N LEU A 16 11.09 -13.83 1.81
CA LEU A 16 11.21 -12.57 2.57
C LEU A 16 9.94 -12.26 3.38
N GLN A 17 8.77 -12.58 2.83
CA GLN A 17 7.47 -12.42 3.50
C GLN A 17 7.31 -13.40 4.67
N GLU A 18 7.69 -14.66 4.48
CA GLU A 18 7.63 -15.69 5.52
C GLU A 18 8.34 -15.24 6.80
N VAL A 19 9.47 -14.54 6.66
CA VAL A 19 10.26 -14.03 7.79
C VAL A 19 9.88 -12.59 8.19
N LYS A 20 8.78 -12.05 7.66
CA LYS A 20 8.30 -10.68 7.93
C LYS A 20 9.39 -9.62 7.70
N LEU A 21 10.18 -9.79 6.64
CA LEU A 21 11.27 -8.88 6.26
C LEU A 21 12.39 -8.76 7.31
N LYS A 22 12.48 -9.70 8.26
CA LYS A 22 13.53 -9.72 9.30
C LYS A 22 14.17 -11.09 9.40
N CYS A 23 15.44 -11.15 9.80
CA CYS A 23 16.07 -12.42 10.09
C CYS A 23 15.36 -13.12 11.27
N PRO A 24 14.94 -14.39 11.13
CA PRO A 24 14.18 -15.07 12.18
C PRO A 24 15.04 -15.47 13.40
N PHE A 25 16.36 -15.40 13.29
CA PHE A 25 17.29 -15.77 14.37
C PHE A 25 17.76 -14.58 15.21
N CYS A 26 17.96 -13.41 14.59
CA CYS A 26 18.52 -12.24 15.27
C CYS A 26 17.71 -10.95 15.05
N ASN A 27 16.56 -11.03 14.36
CA ASN A 27 15.66 -9.91 14.08
C ASN A 27 16.27 -8.76 13.24
N TYR A 28 17.40 -9.01 12.57
CA TYR A 28 18.01 -8.07 11.62
C TYR A 28 17.00 -7.63 10.55
N ALA A 29 16.79 -6.33 10.37
CA ALA A 29 15.61 -5.78 9.68
C ALA A 29 15.87 -5.15 8.30
N ASP A 30 17.09 -5.23 7.77
CA ASP A 30 17.37 -4.80 6.39
C ASP A 30 17.15 -5.98 5.43
N ALA A 31 15.93 -6.08 4.93
CA ALA A 31 15.49 -7.13 4.03
C ALA A 31 16.30 -7.23 2.72
N SER A 32 16.93 -6.13 2.28
CA SER A 32 17.72 -6.10 1.05
C SER A 32 19.00 -6.93 1.15
N LYS A 33 19.46 -7.18 2.37
CA LYS A 33 20.68 -7.96 2.66
C LYS A 33 20.38 -9.38 3.16
N LEU A 34 19.11 -9.81 3.18
CA LEU A 34 18.80 -11.19 3.53
C LEU A 34 19.21 -12.14 2.38
N GLU A 35 19.82 -13.25 2.76
CA GLU A 35 20.28 -14.33 1.90
C GLU A 35 19.37 -15.55 2.06
N HIS A 36 19.39 -16.48 1.10
CA HIS A 36 18.54 -17.67 1.11
C HIS A 36 19.38 -18.95 1.29
N HIS A 37 19.21 -19.59 2.44
CA HIS A 37 19.89 -20.81 2.79
C HIS A 37 19.08 -22.06 2.37
N HIS A 38 19.75 -23.08 1.82
CA HIS A 38 19.14 -24.38 1.51
C HIS A 38 19.27 -25.29 2.73
N ILE A 39 18.15 -25.64 3.35
CA ILE A 39 18.11 -26.35 4.63
C ILE A 39 18.73 -27.74 4.53
N ASP A 40 18.51 -28.44 3.41
CA ASP A 40 19.08 -29.77 3.14
C ASP A 40 20.53 -29.74 2.59
N GLY A 41 21.15 -28.56 2.50
CA GLY A 41 22.48 -28.37 1.91
C GLY A 41 22.57 -28.64 0.40
N ASN A 42 21.47 -28.99 -0.29
CA ASN A 42 21.44 -29.29 -1.71
C ASN A 42 21.07 -28.04 -2.54
N PRO A 43 22.04 -27.39 -3.20
CA PRO A 43 21.81 -26.13 -3.93
C PRO A 43 20.97 -26.29 -5.21
N ALA A 44 20.62 -27.50 -5.61
CA ALA A 44 19.70 -27.75 -6.72
C ALA A 44 18.23 -27.91 -6.27
N ASN A 45 17.99 -28.11 -4.97
CA ASN A 45 16.65 -28.28 -4.41
C ASN A 45 16.03 -26.92 -4.02
N THR A 46 15.78 -26.09 -5.03
CA THR A 46 15.30 -24.72 -4.86
C THR A 46 13.78 -24.66 -4.76
N VAL A 47 13.25 -25.16 -3.64
CA VAL A 47 11.81 -25.13 -3.33
C VAL A 47 11.56 -24.38 -2.04
N PHE A 48 10.38 -23.77 -1.91
CA PHE A 48 10.04 -22.93 -0.75
C PHE A 48 10.21 -23.62 0.60
N LYS A 49 9.82 -24.90 0.70
CA LYS A 49 9.94 -25.67 1.96
C LYS A 49 11.40 -25.91 2.37
N ASN A 50 12.32 -25.91 1.41
CA ASN A 50 13.74 -26.18 1.63
C ASN A 50 14.59 -24.90 1.75
N LEU A 51 13.96 -23.72 1.71
CA LEU A 51 14.67 -22.45 1.76
C LEU A 51 14.25 -21.65 2.98
N ILE A 52 15.19 -20.91 3.58
CA ILE A 52 14.91 -19.93 4.64
C ILE A 52 15.70 -18.65 4.39
N SER A 53 15.07 -17.49 4.60
CA SER A 53 15.75 -16.19 4.50
C SER A 53 16.39 -15.80 5.82
N VAL A 54 17.68 -15.43 5.78
CA VAL A 54 18.48 -15.07 6.96
C VAL A 54 19.43 -13.92 6.65
N CYS A 55 19.93 -13.19 7.64
CA CYS A 55 20.98 -12.19 7.39
C CYS A 55 22.34 -12.87 7.13
N PRO A 56 23.34 -12.16 6.58
CA PRO A 56 24.63 -12.77 6.23
C PRO A 56 25.33 -13.41 7.44
N ASN A 57 25.28 -12.75 8.61
CA ASN A 57 25.88 -13.29 9.84
C ASN A 57 25.24 -14.62 10.25
N CYS A 58 23.90 -14.69 10.28
CA CYS A 58 23.21 -15.93 10.62
C CYS A 58 23.39 -16.98 9.53
N HIS A 59 23.56 -16.59 8.27
CA HIS A 59 23.86 -17.53 7.19
C HIS A 59 25.21 -18.22 7.43
N THR A 60 26.26 -17.45 7.75
CA THR A 60 27.57 -18.00 8.14
C THR A 60 27.49 -18.87 9.39
N SER A 61 26.76 -18.44 10.43
CA SER A 61 26.58 -19.26 11.64
C SER A 61 25.82 -20.58 11.38
N ILE A 62 24.97 -20.64 10.35
CA ILE A 62 24.35 -21.92 9.93
C ILE A 62 25.39 -22.79 9.22
N GLU A 63 26.15 -22.22 8.27
CA GLU A 63 27.19 -22.96 7.54
C GLU A 63 28.30 -23.50 8.46
N SER A 64 28.63 -22.78 9.53
CA SER A 64 29.62 -23.21 10.53
C SER A 64 29.06 -24.17 11.59
N GLY A 65 27.73 -24.34 11.65
CA GLY A 65 27.05 -25.19 12.63
C GLY A 65 26.81 -24.56 14.01
N GLU A 66 27.11 -23.27 14.21
CA GLU A 66 26.74 -22.53 15.42
C GLU A 66 25.23 -22.45 15.61
N ILE A 67 24.50 -22.26 14.51
CA ILE A 67 23.04 -22.46 14.44
C ILE A 67 22.81 -23.86 13.88
N SER A 68 22.35 -24.77 14.73
CA SER A 68 22.17 -26.17 14.35
C SER A 68 21.09 -26.36 13.28
N GLU A 69 21.28 -27.34 12.40
CA GLU A 69 20.29 -27.72 11.38
C GLU A 69 18.92 -28.01 12.00
N SER A 70 18.88 -28.67 13.16
CA SER A 70 17.65 -28.93 13.91
C SER A 70 16.90 -27.65 14.31
N LEU A 71 17.64 -26.59 14.68
CA LEU A 71 17.07 -25.28 14.99
C LEU A 71 16.58 -24.60 13.72
N VAL A 72 17.29 -24.71 12.60
CA VAL A 72 16.85 -24.18 11.30
C VAL A 72 15.54 -24.82 10.86
N ILE A 73 15.46 -26.16 10.91
CA ILE A 73 14.24 -26.92 10.57
C ILE A 73 13.09 -26.51 11.49
N LYS A 74 13.32 -26.43 12.80
CA LYS A 74 12.30 -26.01 13.77
C LYS A 74 11.80 -24.59 13.48
N THR A 75 12.70 -23.66 13.22
CA THR A 75 12.35 -22.27 12.86
C THR A 75 11.57 -22.23 11.55
N LYS A 76 12.01 -22.95 10.51
CA LYS A 76 11.28 -23.03 9.23
C LYS A 76 9.86 -23.58 9.42
N ASN A 77 9.69 -24.64 10.20
CA ASN A 77 8.38 -25.21 10.48
C ASN A 77 7.49 -24.22 11.24
N ASN A 78 8.02 -23.52 12.25
CA ASN A 78 7.29 -22.48 12.97
C ASN A 78 6.87 -21.30 12.07
N LEU A 79 7.75 -20.92 11.14
CA LEU A 79 7.44 -19.89 10.14
C LEU A 79 6.38 -20.40 9.14
N SER A 80 6.46 -21.65 8.71
CA SER A 80 5.49 -22.27 7.79
C SER A 80 4.10 -22.44 8.41
N ILE A 81 3.99 -22.77 9.71
CA ILE A 81 2.71 -22.79 10.44
C ILE A 81 2.07 -21.39 10.47
N ASN A 82 2.89 -20.34 10.59
CA ASN A 82 2.44 -18.94 10.50
C ASN A 82 2.22 -18.47 9.04
N ALA A 83 2.85 -19.14 8.07
CA ALA A 83 2.72 -18.83 6.64
C ALA A 83 1.55 -19.55 5.98
N ASP A 84 1.03 -20.65 6.53
CA ASP A 84 -0.21 -21.28 6.04
C ASP A 84 -1.44 -20.38 6.23
N TYR A 85 -1.39 -19.43 7.18
CA TYR A 85 -2.33 -18.30 7.28
C TYR A 85 -2.15 -17.25 6.17
N LEU A 86 -0.96 -17.16 5.57
CA LEU A 86 -0.61 -16.28 4.43
C LEU A 86 -0.76 -16.97 3.06
N TYR A 87 -0.97 -18.31 3.01
CA TYR A 87 -1.11 -19.10 1.78
C TYR A 87 -2.54 -19.47 1.38
N LYS A 88 -3.56 -19.11 2.16
CA LYS A 88 -4.87 -18.86 1.55
C LYS A 88 -4.69 -17.61 0.71
N GLY A 89 -4.92 -17.68 -0.61
CA GLY A 89 -4.64 -16.63 -1.61
C GLY A 89 -5.47 -15.34 -1.44
N ILE A 90 -5.37 -14.75 -0.26
CA ILE A 90 -6.15 -13.67 0.29
C ILE A 90 -5.23 -12.97 1.33
N TYR A 91 -4.73 -11.80 0.98
CA TYR A 91 -4.19 -10.84 1.93
C TYR A 91 -5.35 -10.16 2.67
N THR A 92 -5.35 -10.25 4.00
CA THR A 92 -6.30 -9.49 4.83
C THR A 92 -5.72 -8.12 5.10
N PHE A 93 -6.40 -7.09 4.59
CA PHE A 93 -6.00 -5.70 4.82
C PHE A 93 -6.44 -5.30 6.23
N ASP A 94 -5.46 -5.08 7.12
CA ASP A 94 -5.68 -4.80 8.55
C ASP A 94 -5.17 -3.41 8.98
N ASN A 95 -4.46 -2.71 8.10
CA ASN A 95 -3.91 -1.39 8.36
C ASN A 95 -4.50 -0.35 7.41
N PHE A 96 -5.45 0.44 7.90
CA PHE A 96 -6.11 1.50 7.14
C PHE A 96 -5.58 2.91 7.49
N ARG A 97 -4.32 3.01 7.92
CA ARG A 97 -3.77 4.27 8.38
C ARG A 97 -3.18 5.12 7.25
N ILE A 98 -3.50 6.42 7.23
CA ILE A 98 -2.87 7.40 6.34
C ILE A 98 -1.86 8.26 7.10
N HIS A 99 -0.64 8.34 6.57
CA HIS A 99 0.45 9.21 7.02
C HIS A 99 1.25 9.74 5.81
N LYS A 100 2.08 10.77 6.03
CA LYS A 100 2.86 11.48 5.00
C LYS A 100 3.54 10.59 3.95
N ASN A 101 4.10 9.46 4.36
CA ASN A 101 4.84 8.55 3.49
C ASN A 101 4.28 7.11 3.49
N ARG A 102 3.05 6.91 3.98
CA ARG A 102 2.45 5.58 4.11
C ARG A 102 0.93 5.64 4.02
N VAL A 103 0.34 4.80 3.19
CA VAL A 103 -1.10 4.60 3.09
C VAL A 103 -1.37 3.11 3.26
N GLY A 104 -1.75 2.70 4.47
CA GLY A 104 -1.85 1.29 4.85
C GLY A 104 -0.57 0.51 4.54
N ILE A 105 -0.68 -0.44 3.60
CA ILE A 105 0.45 -1.26 3.16
C ILE A 105 1.44 -0.52 2.25
N LEU A 106 1.01 0.58 1.62
CA LEU A 106 1.83 1.32 0.66
C LEU A 106 2.82 2.21 1.40
N LYS A 107 4.07 2.25 0.95
CA LYS A 107 5.11 3.17 1.40
C LYS A 107 5.60 4.02 0.22
N LYS A 108 5.87 5.29 0.46
CA LYS A 108 6.43 6.19 -0.57
C LYS A 108 7.70 5.59 -1.19
N GLY A 109 7.75 5.58 -2.52
CA GLY A 109 8.81 4.94 -3.30
C GLY A 109 8.53 3.49 -3.70
N MET A 110 7.37 2.92 -3.37
CA MET A 110 6.94 1.62 -3.90
C MET A 110 6.58 1.71 -5.39
N THR A 111 6.78 0.59 -6.07
CA THR A 111 6.38 0.35 -7.47
C THR A 111 5.16 -0.55 -7.56
N ILE A 112 4.56 -0.65 -8.76
CA ILE A 112 3.50 -1.63 -9.03
C ILE A 112 4.01 -3.07 -8.86
N LYS A 113 5.27 -3.33 -9.23
CA LYS A 113 5.91 -4.62 -9.01
C LYS A 113 5.94 -4.97 -7.53
N ASP A 114 6.29 -4.02 -6.67
CA ASP A 114 6.25 -4.22 -5.21
C ASP A 114 4.83 -4.54 -4.73
N LEU A 115 3.81 -3.92 -5.32
CA LEU A 115 2.42 -4.22 -5.00
C LEU A 115 2.07 -5.69 -5.30
N TYR A 116 2.42 -6.17 -6.50
CA TYR A 116 2.26 -7.59 -6.88
C TYR A 116 3.14 -8.55 -6.07
N THR A 117 4.17 -8.04 -5.36
CA THR A 117 4.90 -8.86 -4.38
C THR A 117 4.13 -9.04 -3.10
N ILE A 118 3.38 -8.03 -2.65
CA ILE A 118 2.70 -8.00 -1.34
C ILE A 118 1.31 -8.62 -1.42
N LEU A 119 0.54 -8.26 -2.45
CA LEU A 119 -0.85 -8.68 -2.60
C LEU A 119 -0.93 -9.83 -3.62
N PRO A 120 -1.86 -10.78 -3.43
CA PRO A 120 -2.14 -11.78 -4.43
C PRO A 120 -2.82 -11.13 -5.64
N SER A 121 -2.54 -11.63 -6.85
CA SER A 121 -2.95 -11.00 -8.11
C SER A 121 -4.48 -10.89 -8.27
N ASN A 122 -5.26 -11.72 -7.60
CA ASN A 122 -6.74 -11.64 -7.58
C ASN A 122 -7.27 -10.45 -6.75
N GLN A 123 -6.42 -9.79 -5.95
CA GLN A 123 -6.75 -8.57 -5.21
C GLN A 123 -6.21 -7.30 -5.89
N ILE A 124 -5.65 -7.43 -7.10
CA ILE A 124 -5.20 -6.29 -7.91
C ILE A 124 -5.86 -6.40 -9.28
N ARG A 125 -6.73 -5.44 -9.62
CA ARG A 125 -7.28 -5.31 -10.97
C ARG A 125 -6.60 -4.16 -11.67
N LYS A 126 -5.93 -4.45 -12.79
CA LYS A 126 -5.46 -3.39 -13.69
C LYS A 126 -6.65 -2.80 -14.44
N THR A 127 -6.75 -1.49 -14.44
CA THR A 127 -7.75 -0.68 -15.13
C THR A 127 -7.06 0.46 -15.87
N VAL A 128 -7.86 1.34 -16.47
CA VAL A 128 -7.40 2.58 -17.10
C VAL A 128 -8.05 3.73 -16.37
N ALA A 129 -7.24 4.70 -15.95
CA ALA A 129 -7.71 6.02 -15.54
C ALA A 129 -7.64 6.98 -16.73
N TYR A 130 -8.57 7.94 -16.78
CA TYR A 130 -8.63 8.96 -17.81
C TYR A 130 -8.36 10.32 -17.17
N GLY A 131 -7.45 11.10 -17.76
CA GLY A 131 -7.23 12.49 -17.43
C GLY A 131 -8.29 13.40 -18.06
N GLU A 132 -7.96 14.69 -18.15
CA GLU A 132 -8.89 15.72 -18.64
C GLU A 132 -9.30 15.51 -20.10
N HIS A 133 -8.48 14.82 -20.91
CA HIS A 133 -8.78 14.48 -22.30
C HIS A 133 -8.91 12.95 -22.49
N PRO A 134 -10.13 12.38 -22.38
CA PRO A 134 -10.36 10.96 -22.58
C PRO A 134 -9.88 10.48 -23.97
N GLY A 135 -9.01 9.48 -24.00
CA GLY A 135 -8.42 8.93 -25.22
C GLY A 135 -7.00 9.44 -25.54
N GLU A 136 -6.58 10.54 -24.93
CA GLU A 136 -5.22 11.09 -25.04
C GLU A 136 -4.47 10.93 -23.70
N ASP A 137 -5.13 11.27 -22.60
CA ASP A 137 -4.58 11.19 -21.24
C ASP A 137 -5.01 9.88 -20.55
N MET A 138 -4.54 8.73 -21.05
CA MET A 138 -4.81 7.43 -20.42
C MET A 138 -3.67 7.07 -19.48
N TYR A 139 -4.00 6.63 -18.26
CA TYR A 139 -3.03 6.18 -17.26
C TYR A 139 -3.33 4.76 -16.81
N ASP A 140 -2.30 3.94 -16.62
CA ASP A 140 -2.43 2.66 -15.95
C ASP A 140 -2.87 2.88 -14.49
N SER A 141 -4.01 2.30 -14.15
CA SER A 141 -4.53 2.31 -12.78
C SER A 141 -4.64 0.88 -12.26
N TYR A 142 -4.47 0.72 -10.95
CA TYR A 142 -4.50 -0.57 -10.28
C TYR A 142 -5.40 -0.47 -9.07
N GLU A 143 -6.58 -1.07 -9.17
CA GLU A 143 -7.54 -1.16 -8.07
C GLU A 143 -7.15 -2.29 -7.14
N ILE A 144 -7.12 -1.98 -5.84
CA ILE A 144 -6.78 -2.91 -4.78
C ILE A 144 -8.06 -3.32 -4.06
N TYR A 145 -8.23 -4.63 -3.88
CA TYR A 145 -9.39 -5.21 -3.22
C TYR A 145 -9.03 -5.88 -1.90
N ASN A 146 -9.96 -5.91 -0.96
CA ASN A 146 -9.84 -6.76 0.20
C ASN A 146 -10.19 -8.22 -0.14
N SER A 147 -10.12 -9.08 0.88
CA SER A 147 -10.44 -10.51 0.80
C SER A 147 -11.86 -10.81 0.31
N ASN A 148 -12.78 -9.87 0.49
CA ASN A 148 -14.20 -10.02 0.22
C ASN A 148 -14.57 -9.42 -1.15
N GLY A 149 -13.60 -8.90 -1.91
CA GLY A 149 -13.84 -8.26 -3.20
C GLY A 149 -14.33 -6.81 -3.11
N GLU A 150 -14.22 -6.16 -1.95
CA GLU A 150 -14.51 -4.73 -1.80
C GLU A 150 -13.28 -3.92 -2.22
N ILE A 151 -13.48 -2.87 -3.02
CA ILE A 151 -12.41 -1.95 -3.41
C ILE A 151 -11.95 -1.12 -2.21
N LEU A 152 -10.63 -1.05 -2.01
CA LEU A 152 -10.00 -0.33 -0.91
C LEU A 152 -9.43 1.01 -1.37
N LEU A 153 -8.64 0.98 -2.44
CA LEU A 153 -8.01 2.14 -3.05
C LEU A 153 -7.60 1.81 -4.49
N ALA A 154 -7.23 2.81 -5.26
CA ALA A 154 -6.57 2.66 -6.55
C ALA A 154 -5.22 3.37 -6.54
N VAL A 155 -4.24 2.84 -7.29
CA VAL A 155 -2.93 3.48 -7.48
C VAL A 155 -2.64 3.71 -8.96
N GLU A 156 -1.94 4.80 -9.27
CA GLU A 156 -1.56 5.17 -10.63
C GLU A 156 -0.06 5.51 -10.71
N THR A 157 0.53 5.24 -11.87
CA THR A 157 1.93 5.53 -12.21
C THR A 157 2.02 6.71 -13.18
N SER A 158 3.23 7.26 -13.35
CA SER A 158 3.47 8.36 -14.31
C SER A 158 3.54 7.91 -15.76
N GLU A 159 3.96 6.67 -16.03
CA GLU A 159 4.03 6.13 -17.38
C GLU A 159 3.22 4.83 -17.48
N ASN A 160 2.68 4.58 -18.68
CA ASN A 160 1.88 3.41 -18.96
C ASN A 160 2.76 2.19 -19.24
N GLY A 161 2.34 1.03 -18.73
CA GLY A 161 2.88 -0.28 -19.07
C GLY A 161 4.12 -0.70 -18.29
N ASN A 162 4.74 0.19 -17.50
CA ASN A 162 5.94 -0.14 -16.75
C ASN A 162 5.65 -0.42 -15.26
N ILE A 163 5.62 -1.71 -14.89
CA ILE A 163 5.39 -2.11 -13.50
C ILE A 163 6.52 -1.71 -12.54
N ASN A 164 7.69 -1.29 -13.03
CA ASN A 164 8.77 -0.80 -12.17
C ASN A 164 8.64 0.70 -11.87
N ASP A 165 7.61 1.37 -12.40
CA ASP A 165 7.37 2.77 -12.09
C ASP A 165 6.88 2.93 -10.66
N LEU A 166 7.25 4.07 -10.10
CA LEU A 166 6.83 4.50 -8.78
C LEU A 166 5.33 4.81 -8.78
N ILE A 167 4.66 4.42 -7.71
CA ILE A 167 3.31 4.88 -7.41
C ILE A 167 3.35 6.40 -7.18
N ARG A 168 2.53 7.14 -7.94
CA ARG A 168 2.45 8.61 -7.90
C ARG A 168 1.15 9.13 -7.35
N LEU A 169 0.06 8.41 -7.60
CA LEU A 169 -1.26 8.78 -7.14
C LEU A 169 -1.87 7.62 -6.37
N ILE A 170 -2.54 7.93 -5.26
CA ILE A 170 -3.30 6.98 -4.47
C ILE A 170 -4.68 7.57 -4.24
N SER A 171 -5.69 6.95 -4.84
CA SER A 171 -7.09 7.35 -4.72
C SER A 171 -7.78 6.45 -3.69
N ILE A 172 -8.20 7.02 -2.56
CA ILE A 172 -8.88 6.27 -1.50
C ILE A 172 -10.29 5.92 -1.97
N LYS A 173 -10.74 4.67 -1.76
CA LYS A 173 -12.09 4.21 -2.13
C LYS A 173 -12.89 3.65 -0.96
N SER A 174 -12.23 3.29 0.15
CA SER A 174 -12.88 2.78 1.36
C SER A 174 -12.86 3.80 2.49
N THR A 175 -13.99 3.95 3.18
CA THR A 175 -14.16 4.77 4.39
C THR A 175 -13.34 4.27 5.59
N LYS A 176 -12.75 3.07 5.50
CA LYS A 176 -11.89 2.51 6.54
C LYS A 176 -10.58 3.30 6.68
N PHE A 177 -10.10 3.95 5.61
CA PHE A 177 -8.86 4.72 5.64
C PHE A 177 -9.01 6.05 6.35
N HIS A 178 -8.12 6.34 7.30
CA HIS A 178 -8.19 7.56 8.11
C HIS A 178 -6.81 8.02 8.63
N THR A 179 -6.64 9.34 8.81
CA THR A 179 -5.46 9.95 9.47
C THR A 179 -5.63 10.05 10.99
N LEU A 180 -4.58 10.44 11.73
CA LEU A 180 -4.67 10.72 13.18
C LEU A 180 -5.69 11.81 13.53
N SER A 181 -5.82 12.78 12.65
CA SER A 181 -6.81 13.85 12.67
C SER A 181 -8.17 13.45 12.08
N ASP A 182 -8.34 12.17 11.75
CA ASP A 182 -9.59 11.58 11.27
C ASP A 182 -10.08 12.06 9.89
N VAL A 183 -9.17 12.55 9.05
CA VAL A 183 -9.44 12.76 7.62
C VAL A 183 -9.68 11.41 6.96
N ARG A 184 -10.91 11.19 6.49
CA ARG A 184 -11.40 9.96 5.85
C ARG A 184 -12.48 10.26 4.81
N LEU A 185 -12.88 9.27 4.02
CA LEU A 185 -14.07 9.43 3.18
C LEU A 185 -15.33 9.49 4.05
N GLY A 186 -16.25 10.39 3.71
CA GLY A 186 -17.55 10.53 4.37
C GLY A 186 -17.57 11.30 5.69
N VAL A 187 -16.42 11.81 6.18
CA VAL A 187 -16.41 12.73 7.33
C VAL A 187 -16.81 14.14 6.88
N SER A 188 -17.49 14.88 7.76
CA SER A 188 -17.93 16.25 7.48
C SER A 188 -16.78 17.26 7.56
N ILE A 189 -16.96 18.40 6.91
CA ILE A 189 -16.03 19.54 7.01
C ILE A 189 -15.95 20.03 8.47
N SER A 190 -17.07 20.12 9.17
CA SER A 190 -17.13 20.52 10.59
C SER A 190 -16.26 19.63 11.47
N GLU A 191 -16.34 18.30 11.31
CA GLU A 191 -15.54 17.35 12.09
C GLU A 191 -14.03 17.55 11.86
N ILE A 192 -13.60 17.71 10.60
CA ILE A 192 -12.17 17.84 10.26
C ILE A 192 -11.58 19.17 10.73
N MET A 193 -12.34 20.27 10.66
CA MET A 193 -11.85 21.60 11.05
C MET A 193 -11.44 21.71 12.53
N HIS A 194 -11.82 20.76 13.37
CA HIS A 194 -11.35 20.69 14.76
C HIS A 194 -9.85 20.37 14.87
N ASN A 195 -9.30 19.63 13.90
CA ASN A 195 -7.95 19.08 13.96
C ASN A 195 -7.07 19.45 12.75
N GLU A 196 -7.67 19.95 11.67
CA GLU A 196 -6.98 20.36 10.45
C GLU A 196 -7.35 21.79 10.09
N HIS A 197 -6.35 22.53 9.60
CA HIS A 197 -6.58 23.87 9.06
C HIS A 197 -6.93 23.75 7.58
N LEU A 198 -8.19 24.02 7.23
CA LEU A 198 -8.68 23.94 5.86
C LEU A 198 -8.73 25.33 5.23
N GLU A 199 -7.95 25.52 4.18
CA GLU A 199 -7.91 26.75 3.40
C GLU A 199 -7.89 26.47 1.90
N ASN A 200 -7.98 27.54 1.10
CA ASN A 200 -7.80 27.51 -0.35
C ASN A 200 -8.79 26.58 -1.06
N PHE A 201 -10.05 26.62 -0.62
CA PHE A 201 -11.14 25.95 -1.32
C PHE A 201 -11.25 26.48 -2.77
N GLN A 202 -11.32 25.56 -3.73
CA GLN A 202 -11.42 25.87 -5.16
C GLN A 202 -12.60 25.12 -5.78
N PRO A 203 -13.57 25.81 -6.40
CA PRO A 203 -14.67 25.13 -7.08
C PRO A 203 -14.26 24.68 -8.49
N ASP A 204 -14.71 23.52 -8.92
CA ASP A 204 -14.78 23.15 -10.35
C ASP A 204 -16.24 23.20 -10.83
N LEU A 205 -16.66 22.40 -11.82
CA LEU A 205 -18.06 22.32 -12.22
C LEU A 205 -18.95 21.70 -11.13
N GLU A 206 -18.54 20.57 -10.57
CA GLU A 206 -19.37 19.68 -9.73
C GLU A 206 -18.96 19.65 -8.25
N HIS A 207 -17.72 20.01 -7.93
CA HIS A 207 -17.09 19.82 -6.63
C HIS A 207 -16.43 21.10 -6.11
N ILE A 208 -16.19 21.12 -4.80
CA ILE A 208 -15.27 22.05 -4.14
C ILE A 208 -14.06 21.25 -3.66
N HIS A 209 -12.87 21.65 -4.08
CA HIS A 209 -11.59 21.02 -3.76
C HIS A 209 -10.84 21.77 -2.68
N PHE A 210 -10.09 21.06 -1.85
CA PHE A 210 -9.16 21.62 -0.86
C PHE A 210 -8.02 20.64 -0.61
N LYS A 211 -7.01 21.05 0.17
CA LYS A 211 -5.81 20.26 0.41
C LYS A 211 -5.58 19.94 1.88
N ILE A 212 -5.00 18.77 2.13
CA ILE A 212 -4.35 18.42 3.39
C ILE A 212 -2.85 18.35 3.12
N GLU A 213 -2.18 19.48 3.33
CA GLU A 213 -0.80 19.73 2.89
C GLU A 213 0.21 18.71 3.45
N TRP A 214 0.08 18.33 4.72
CA TRP A 214 1.09 17.48 5.37
C TRP A 214 1.14 16.04 4.83
N ILE A 215 0.06 15.56 4.22
CA ILE A 215 0.02 14.29 3.46
C ILE A 215 0.01 14.47 1.96
N ASN A 216 0.08 15.72 1.46
CA ASN A 216 -0.06 16.03 0.04
C ASN A 216 -1.33 15.41 -0.57
N ALA A 217 -2.45 15.53 0.13
CA ALA A 217 -3.75 15.06 -0.33
C ALA A 217 -4.56 16.21 -0.92
N SER A 218 -5.24 15.93 -2.03
CA SER A 218 -6.38 16.70 -2.51
C SER A 218 -7.66 16.00 -2.07
N CYS A 219 -8.58 16.77 -1.51
CA CYS A 219 -9.89 16.32 -1.08
C CYS A 219 -10.97 17.13 -1.80
N SER A 220 -12.17 16.57 -1.91
CA SER A 220 -13.32 17.28 -2.45
C SER A 220 -14.59 17.07 -1.63
N ILE A 221 -15.58 17.90 -1.91
CA ILE A 221 -16.99 17.72 -1.57
C ILE A 221 -17.84 17.92 -2.82
N ASP A 222 -18.83 17.06 -3.06
CA ASP A 222 -19.83 17.22 -4.12
C ASP A 222 -20.73 18.43 -3.79
N LYS A 223 -20.87 19.38 -4.73
CA LYS A 223 -21.71 20.57 -4.55
C LYS A 223 -23.20 20.25 -4.40
N LYS A 224 -23.67 19.07 -4.81
CA LYS A 224 -25.05 18.62 -4.57
C LYS A 224 -25.37 18.48 -3.07
N GLN A 225 -24.35 18.43 -2.21
CA GLN A 225 -24.51 18.44 -0.75
C GLN A 225 -24.67 19.85 -0.17
N LEU A 226 -24.48 20.91 -0.97
CA LEU A 226 -24.39 22.28 -0.51
C LEU A 226 -25.67 23.07 -0.81
N ASN A 227 -26.03 23.94 0.11
CA ASN A 227 -26.99 25.02 -0.10
C ASN A 227 -26.31 26.17 -0.87
N ASP A 228 -27.09 26.95 -1.62
CA ASP A 228 -26.60 28.00 -2.55
C ASP A 228 -25.71 29.09 -1.90
N ASP A 229 -25.71 29.20 -0.58
CA ASP A 229 -24.91 30.16 0.19
C ASP A 229 -23.44 29.77 0.39
N TRP A 230 -22.98 28.65 -0.20
CA TRP A 230 -21.56 28.24 -0.19
C TRP A 230 -20.65 29.25 -0.91
N TRP A 231 -21.19 30.03 -1.86
CA TRP A 231 -20.45 31.03 -2.63
C TRP A 231 -20.78 32.45 -2.20
N ASN A 232 -19.77 33.19 -1.74
CA ASN A 232 -19.91 34.61 -1.42
C ASN A 232 -19.69 35.46 -2.68
N ASN A 233 -20.77 35.98 -3.26
CA ASN A 233 -20.74 36.79 -4.48
C ASN A 233 -19.96 38.10 -4.33
N GLU A 234 -20.03 38.77 -3.17
CA GLU A 234 -19.34 40.04 -2.93
C GLU A 234 -17.82 39.85 -2.84
N LYS A 235 -17.39 38.83 -2.10
CA LYS A 235 -15.97 38.52 -1.87
C LYS A 235 -15.36 37.63 -2.93
N LYS A 236 -16.19 37.10 -3.84
CA LYS A 236 -15.82 36.14 -4.90
C LYS A 236 -15.01 34.96 -4.37
N ARG A 237 -15.48 34.35 -3.28
CA ARG A 237 -14.82 33.22 -2.62
C ARG A 237 -15.81 32.26 -2.01
N ILE A 238 -15.34 31.03 -1.78
CA ILE A 238 -16.07 30.01 -1.03
C ILE A 238 -16.11 30.39 0.44
N GLU A 239 -17.28 30.27 1.06
CA GLU A 239 -17.47 30.40 2.50
C GLU A 239 -18.42 29.29 2.99
N LEU A 240 -17.86 28.17 3.46
CA LEU A 240 -18.65 27.10 4.07
C LEU A 240 -19.06 27.50 5.49
N ARG A 241 -20.37 27.47 5.78
CA ARG A 241 -20.96 27.85 7.07
C ARG A 241 -22.25 27.07 7.31
N GLY A 242 -22.70 27.01 8.57
CA GLY A 242 -23.98 26.38 8.91
C GLY A 242 -24.08 24.94 8.38
N GLU A 243 -25.17 24.61 7.71
CA GLU A 243 -25.40 23.27 7.14
C GLU A 243 -24.36 22.87 6.10
N ASN A 244 -23.74 23.81 5.38
CA ASN A 244 -22.68 23.50 4.41
C ASN A 244 -21.43 22.90 5.06
N LEU A 245 -21.21 23.13 6.37
CA LEU A 245 -20.13 22.47 7.11
C LEU A 245 -20.40 20.98 7.37
N GLU A 246 -21.65 20.53 7.24
CA GLU A 246 -22.02 19.11 7.37
C GLU A 246 -21.85 18.32 6.06
N SER A 247 -21.49 19.01 4.97
CA SER A 247 -21.08 18.35 3.71
C SER A 247 -19.89 17.42 3.95
N LYS A 248 -19.94 16.25 3.30
CA LYS A 248 -19.01 15.16 3.53
C LYS A 248 -17.98 15.07 2.43
N ILE A 249 -16.75 14.76 2.81
CA ILE A 249 -15.69 14.43 1.86
C ILE A 249 -16.13 13.25 1.00
N ASP A 250 -16.12 13.45 -0.31
CA ASP A 250 -16.50 12.43 -1.29
C ASP A 250 -15.30 11.88 -2.08
N SER A 251 -14.17 12.60 -2.11
CA SER A 251 -12.92 12.14 -2.70
C SER A 251 -11.70 12.48 -1.85
N ILE A 252 -10.72 11.58 -1.84
CA ILE A 252 -9.39 11.79 -1.28
C ILE A 252 -8.36 11.16 -2.23
N THR A 253 -7.44 11.98 -2.70
CA THR A 253 -6.35 11.56 -3.57
C THR A 253 -5.02 12.06 -3.02
N ILE A 254 -4.08 11.15 -2.80
CA ILE A 254 -2.75 11.45 -2.25
C ILE A 254 -1.72 11.38 -3.37
N ARG A 255 -0.88 12.42 -3.47
CA ARG A 255 0.18 12.50 -4.49
C ARG A 255 1.56 12.28 -3.87
N TRP A 256 2.38 11.43 -4.50
CA TRP A 256 3.73 11.05 -4.03
C TRP A 256 4.87 11.53 -4.93
#